data_AF-A0AAV0KTX6-F1
#
_entry.id   AF-A0AAV0KTX6-F1
#
_cell.length_a   1.000
_cell.length_b   1.000
_cell.length_c   1.000
_cell.angle_alpha   90.00
_cell.angle_beta   90.00
_cell.angle_gamma   90.00
#
_symmetry.space_group_name_H-M   'P 1'
#
loop_
_entity.id
_entity.type
_entity.pdbx_description
1 polymer ?
#
loop_
_entity_poly.entity_id
_entity_poly.type
_entity_poly.pdbx_seq_one_letter_code
_entity_poly.pdbx_strand_id
1 'polypeptide(L)'
;MNPAWPSGRPMDESCWSDAEYCRATERWYQVSKTEAESQAIEYGKATGLDLVTVCPNLIMGPVIQPTRNASTLVLSMALKEGHDLEDNRHHRIVDVRDVAEALVLVYEKPEAQGRYICTSHSVHVKDIVDILKDEYPSYNYPKNFTDGQQKKEMSSEKLQRLGWSYRSLQETLVDSVESYKKAGLLD
;
A
#
# COMPACT_ATOMS: atom_id res chain seq x y z
N MET A 1 -2.94 -8.58 9.10
CA MET A 1 -4.27 -8.38 9.73
C MET A 1 -4.28 -9.17 11.01
N ASN A 2 -4.56 -8.52 12.14
CA ASN A 2 -4.62 -9.17 13.44
C ASN A 2 -5.77 -8.50 14.24
N PRO A 3 -6.86 -9.23 14.55
CA PRO A 3 -8.01 -8.66 15.24
C PRO A 3 -7.71 -8.30 16.71
N ALA A 4 -6.72 -8.96 17.31
CA ALA A 4 -6.31 -8.74 18.69
C ALA A 4 -5.30 -7.59 18.86
N TRP A 5 -4.96 -6.86 17.78
CA TRP A 5 -4.01 -5.76 17.89
C TRP A 5 -4.57 -4.63 18.77
N PRO A 6 -3.82 -4.15 19.79
CA PRO A 6 -4.30 -3.11 20.69
C PRO A 6 -4.69 -1.83 19.96
N SER A 7 -5.84 -1.26 20.33
CA SER A 7 -6.23 0.09 19.93
C SER A 7 -5.38 1.14 20.66
N GLY A 8 -5.10 2.27 20.00
CA GLY A 8 -4.45 3.43 20.63
C GLY A 8 -2.95 3.56 20.39
N ARG A 9 -2.35 2.68 19.58
CA ARG A 9 -0.98 2.88 19.05
C ARG A 9 -0.95 2.67 17.53
N PRO A 10 -0.16 3.46 16.78
CA PRO A 10 0.11 3.17 15.38
C PRO A 10 0.69 1.76 15.21
N MET A 11 0.34 1.09 14.11
CA MET A 11 1.01 -0.15 13.72
C MET A 11 2.43 0.16 13.23
N ASP A 12 3.42 -0.51 13.81
CA ASP A 12 4.83 -0.44 13.44
C ASP A 12 5.36 -1.83 13.00
N GLU A 13 6.67 -1.94 12.78
CA GLU A 13 7.32 -3.17 12.32
C GLU A 13 7.26 -4.35 13.31
N SER A 14 6.85 -4.13 14.56
CA SER A 14 6.58 -5.21 15.51
C SER A 14 5.23 -5.90 15.26
N CYS A 15 4.36 -5.30 14.44
CA CYS A 15 3.05 -5.83 14.10
C CYS A 15 3.15 -7.01 13.13
N TRP A 16 2.57 -8.13 13.51
CA TRP A 16 2.42 -9.29 12.64
C TRP A 16 0.94 -9.59 12.35
N SER A 17 0.69 -10.08 11.13
CA SER A 17 -0.60 -10.66 10.81
C SER A 17 -0.80 -11.94 11.61
N ASP A 18 -2.03 -12.16 12.05
CA ASP A 18 -2.45 -13.44 12.62
C ASP A 18 -2.77 -14.39 11.45
N ALA A 19 -1.91 -15.38 11.24
CA ALA A 19 -2.05 -16.33 10.14
C ALA A 19 -3.29 -17.22 10.30
N GLU A 20 -3.65 -17.61 11.53
CA GLU A 20 -4.82 -18.43 11.80
C GLU A 20 -6.10 -17.66 11.49
N TYR A 21 -6.18 -16.40 11.95
CA TYR A 21 -7.29 -15.53 11.59
C TYR A 21 -7.38 -15.28 10.09
N CYS A 22 -6.24 -15.09 9.41
CA CYS A 22 -6.23 -14.93 7.96
C CYS A 22 -6.71 -16.20 7.24
N ARG A 23 -6.36 -17.41 7.71
CA ARG A 23 -6.88 -18.68 7.16
C ARG A 23 -8.38 -18.82 7.43
N ALA A 24 -8.84 -18.54 8.65
CA ALA A 24 -10.24 -18.63 9.05
C ALA A 24 -11.16 -17.66 8.28
N THR A 25 -10.60 -16.57 7.75
CA THR A 25 -11.31 -15.57 6.93
C THR A 25 -10.98 -15.65 5.44
N GLU A 26 -10.36 -16.76 5.00
CA GLU A 26 -10.00 -17.04 3.59
C GLU A 26 -9.11 -15.97 2.94
N ARG A 27 -8.32 -15.27 3.74
CA ARG A 27 -7.37 -14.22 3.33
C ARG A 27 -6.04 -14.84 2.87
N TRP A 28 -6.12 -15.70 1.86
CA TRP A 28 -5.00 -16.53 1.42
C TRP A 28 -3.77 -15.75 0.97
N TYR A 29 -3.96 -14.59 0.32
CA TYR A 29 -2.84 -13.71 -0.02
C TYR A 29 -2.07 -13.27 1.23
N GLN A 30 -2.79 -12.82 2.27
CA GLN A 30 -2.19 -12.40 3.54
C GLN A 30 -1.50 -13.57 4.26
N VAL A 31 -2.09 -14.76 4.26
CA VAL A 31 -1.45 -15.98 4.80
C VAL A 31 -0.12 -16.22 4.07
N SER A 32 -0.15 -16.28 2.73
CA SER A 32 1.05 -16.57 1.93
C SER A 32 2.18 -15.57 2.18
N LYS A 33 1.87 -14.27 2.27
CA LYS A 33 2.87 -13.22 2.51
C LYS A 33 3.42 -13.25 3.93
N THR A 34 2.57 -13.55 4.92
CA THR A 34 2.98 -13.64 6.33
C THR A 34 3.90 -14.83 6.57
N GLU A 35 3.53 -16.00 6.05
CA GLU A 35 4.33 -17.21 6.23
C GLU A 35 5.63 -17.16 5.45
N ALA A 36 5.63 -16.60 4.23
CA ALA A 36 6.84 -16.43 3.44
C ALA A 36 7.85 -15.49 4.13
N GLU A 37 7.39 -14.36 4.68
CA GLU A 37 8.27 -13.43 5.41
C GLU A 37 8.85 -14.09 6.67
N SER A 38 8.01 -14.79 7.44
CA SER A 38 8.46 -15.52 8.64
C SER A 38 9.53 -16.56 8.31
N GLN A 39 9.30 -17.38 7.27
CA GLN A 39 10.26 -18.40 6.83
C GLN A 39 11.57 -17.77 6.33
N ALA A 40 11.52 -16.67 5.59
CA ALA A 40 12.72 -15.96 5.13
C ALA A 40 13.55 -15.46 6.32
N ILE A 41 12.90 -14.88 7.34
CA ILE A 41 13.56 -14.39 8.55
C ILE A 41 14.23 -15.53 9.33
N GLU A 42 13.53 -16.65 9.53
CA GLU A 42 14.11 -17.81 10.22
C GLU A 42 15.28 -18.42 9.44
N TYR A 43 15.17 -18.49 8.11
CA TYR A 43 16.27 -18.92 7.25
C TYR A 43 17.49 -18.00 7.36
N GLY A 44 17.27 -16.68 7.37
CA GLY A 44 18.32 -15.68 7.58
C GLY A 44 19.08 -15.91 8.89
N LYS A 45 18.33 -16.05 10.00
CA LYS A 45 18.90 -16.35 11.33
C LYS A 45 19.68 -17.67 11.35
N ALA A 46 19.16 -18.71 10.71
CA ALA A 46 19.78 -20.04 10.72
C ALA A 46 21.07 -20.12 9.89
N THR A 47 21.19 -19.31 8.84
CA THR A 47 22.31 -19.37 7.88
C THR A 47 23.33 -18.24 8.03
N GLY A 48 22.99 -17.18 8.78
CA GLY A 48 23.79 -15.97 8.85
C GLY A 48 23.64 -15.07 7.61
N LEU A 49 22.62 -15.32 6.76
CA LEU A 49 22.26 -14.42 5.67
C LEU A 49 21.68 -13.14 6.26
N ASP A 50 22.31 -12.00 5.93
CA ASP A 50 21.78 -10.69 6.26
C ASP A 50 20.50 -10.41 5.47
N LEU A 51 19.41 -10.12 6.19
CA LEU A 51 18.08 -9.99 5.63
C LEU A 51 17.39 -8.73 6.17
N VAL A 52 16.94 -7.91 5.22
CA VAL A 52 16.04 -6.79 5.46
C VAL A 52 14.77 -7.01 4.64
N THR A 53 13.59 -6.76 5.23
CA THR A 53 12.30 -6.86 4.53
C THR A 53 11.64 -5.50 4.42
N VAL A 54 11.07 -5.20 3.25
CA VAL A 54 10.27 -3.99 3.01
C VAL A 54 8.82 -4.42 2.78
N CYS A 55 7.91 -3.86 3.56
CA CYS A 55 6.50 -4.20 3.61
C CYS A 55 5.64 -3.05 3.07
N PRO A 56 5.44 -2.97 1.74
CA PRO A 56 4.59 -1.94 1.16
C PRO A 56 3.09 -2.26 1.32
N ASN A 57 2.25 -1.23 1.25
CA ASN A 57 0.79 -1.38 1.14
C ASN A 57 0.32 -1.32 -0.33
N LEU A 58 -0.79 -0.63 -0.62
CA LEU A 58 -1.31 -0.53 -1.98
C LEU A 58 -0.37 0.36 -2.81
N ILE A 59 0.38 -0.28 -3.71
CA ILE A 59 1.33 0.42 -4.57
C ILE A 59 0.58 1.05 -5.75
N MET A 60 0.66 2.36 -5.88
CA MET A 60 0.20 3.12 -7.04
C MET A 60 1.39 3.83 -7.71
N GLY A 61 1.18 4.47 -8.84
CA GLY A 61 2.20 5.22 -9.58
C GLY A 61 2.35 4.73 -11.03
N PRO A 62 3.29 5.32 -11.79
CA PRO A 62 3.51 4.99 -13.19
C PRO A 62 3.81 3.50 -13.44
N VAL A 63 3.30 2.97 -14.55
CA VAL A 63 3.61 1.61 -15.02
C VAL A 63 4.68 1.63 -16.09
N ILE A 64 5.57 0.65 -16.03
CA ILE A 64 6.57 0.38 -17.08
C ILE A 64 6.15 -0.85 -17.89
N GLN A 65 5.42 -1.76 -17.26
CA GLN A 65 4.91 -2.98 -17.89
C GLN A 65 3.71 -2.69 -18.80
N PRO A 66 3.51 -3.46 -19.88
CA PRO A 66 2.40 -3.27 -20.80
C PRO A 66 1.07 -3.87 -20.29
N THR A 67 1.07 -4.49 -19.11
CA THR A 67 -0.09 -5.24 -18.56
C THR A 67 -0.52 -4.71 -17.20
N ARG A 68 -1.81 -4.83 -16.89
CA ARG A 68 -2.35 -4.49 -15.57
C ARG A 68 -1.83 -5.44 -14.51
N ASN A 69 -1.52 -4.89 -13.34
CA ASN A 69 -1.35 -5.64 -12.09
C ASN A 69 -2.58 -5.43 -11.18
N ALA A 70 -2.62 -6.12 -10.04
CA ALA A 70 -3.75 -6.02 -9.11
C ALA A 70 -4.03 -4.58 -8.62
N SER A 71 -3.00 -3.76 -8.37
CA SER A 71 -3.20 -2.40 -7.85
C SER A 71 -3.65 -1.41 -8.92
N THR A 72 -3.16 -1.55 -10.16
CA THR A 72 -3.62 -0.75 -11.31
C THR A 72 -5.11 -0.97 -11.59
N LEU A 73 -5.63 -2.18 -11.32
CA LEU A 73 -7.06 -2.50 -11.43
C LEU A 73 -7.88 -1.72 -10.40
N VAL A 74 -7.41 -1.60 -9.16
CA VAL A 74 -8.13 -0.86 -8.10
C VAL A 74 -8.42 0.59 -8.51
N LEU A 75 -7.40 1.31 -8.99
CA LEU A 75 -7.59 2.70 -9.42
C LEU A 75 -8.44 2.78 -10.70
N SER A 76 -8.27 1.84 -11.63
CA SER A 76 -9.05 1.81 -12.85
C SER A 76 -10.54 1.57 -12.60
N MET A 77 -10.87 0.67 -11.67
CA MET A 77 -12.25 0.40 -11.26
C MET A 77 -12.87 1.64 -10.62
N ALA A 78 -12.13 2.34 -9.76
CA ALA A 78 -12.57 3.59 -9.14
C ALA A 78 -12.92 4.69 -10.16
N LEU A 79 -12.25 4.71 -11.32
CA LEU A 79 -12.50 5.71 -12.39
C LEU A 79 -13.58 5.28 -13.39
N LYS A 80 -13.83 3.98 -13.55
CA LYS A 80 -14.72 3.45 -14.61
C LYS A 80 -16.07 2.98 -14.12
N GLU A 81 -16.14 2.35 -12.95
CA GLU A 81 -17.35 1.60 -12.56
C GLU A 81 -18.44 2.49 -11.96
N GLY A 82 -18.08 3.67 -11.45
CA GLY A 82 -19.04 4.72 -11.10
C GLY A 82 -20.21 4.24 -10.23
N HIS A 83 -19.89 3.54 -9.14
CA HIS A 83 -20.87 3.01 -8.19
C HIS A 83 -21.65 4.14 -7.51
N ASP A 84 -22.98 4.04 -7.42
CA ASP A 84 -23.81 5.08 -6.77
C ASP A 84 -23.52 5.23 -5.26
N LEU A 85 -23.06 4.15 -4.63
CA LEU A 85 -22.64 4.08 -3.23
C LEU A 85 -21.34 3.28 -3.12
N GLU A 86 -20.30 3.88 -2.55
CA GLU A 86 -18.99 3.27 -2.36
C GLU A 86 -18.67 3.08 -0.87
N ASP A 87 -17.94 2.01 -0.53
CA ASP A 87 -17.47 1.80 0.84
C ASP A 87 -16.35 2.77 1.17
N ASN A 88 -16.55 3.66 2.16
CA ASN A 88 -15.56 4.67 2.55
C ASN A 88 -14.43 4.12 3.42
N ARG A 89 -13.94 2.93 3.06
CA ARG A 89 -12.83 2.27 3.74
C ARG A 89 -11.54 3.08 3.62
N HIS A 90 -10.61 2.74 4.49
CA HIS A 90 -9.27 3.32 4.48
C HIS A 90 -8.33 2.53 3.57
N HIS A 91 -7.63 3.26 2.68
CA HIS A 91 -6.52 2.75 1.92
C HIS A 91 -5.19 3.29 2.45
N ARG A 92 -4.19 2.42 2.46
CA ARG A 92 -2.80 2.78 2.67
C ARG A 92 -2.08 2.69 1.34
N ILE A 93 -1.54 3.82 0.89
CA ILE A 93 -0.98 3.98 -0.45
C ILE A 93 0.50 4.33 -0.33
N VAL A 94 1.27 3.86 -1.31
CA VAL A 94 2.66 4.26 -1.55
C VAL A 94 2.92 4.33 -3.05
N ASP A 95 3.74 5.28 -3.48
CA ASP A 95 4.16 5.36 -4.88
C ASP A 95 5.19 4.26 -5.19
N VAL A 96 5.09 3.64 -6.37
CA VAL A 96 5.99 2.58 -6.84
C VAL A 96 7.45 3.03 -6.88
N ARG A 97 7.69 4.32 -7.18
CA ARG A 97 9.02 4.93 -7.17
C ARG A 97 9.53 5.07 -5.75
N ASP A 98 8.67 5.48 -4.80
CA ASP A 98 9.05 5.56 -3.38
C ASP A 98 9.40 4.17 -2.82
N VAL A 99 8.71 3.10 -3.26
CA VAL A 99 9.05 1.71 -2.88
C VAL A 99 10.40 1.29 -3.47
N ALA A 100 10.65 1.62 -4.73
CA ALA A 100 11.94 1.32 -5.36
C ALA A 100 13.10 2.06 -4.65
N GLU A 101 12.92 3.34 -4.35
CA GLU A 101 13.85 4.16 -3.59
C GLU A 101 14.06 3.61 -2.17
N ALA A 102 12.99 3.14 -1.50
CA ALA A 102 13.10 2.48 -0.19
C ALA A 102 13.93 1.20 -0.25
N LEU A 103 13.74 0.35 -1.27
CA LEU A 103 14.49 -0.89 -1.45
C LEU A 103 15.98 -0.62 -1.65
N VAL A 104 16.35 0.37 -2.47
CA VAL A 104 17.75 0.79 -2.64
C VAL A 104 18.30 1.35 -1.33
N LEU A 105 17.54 2.23 -0.67
CA LEU A 105 17.98 2.86 0.58
C LEU A 105 18.30 1.83 1.66
N VAL A 106 17.42 0.86 1.91
CA VAL A 106 17.67 -0.16 2.94
C VAL A 106 18.78 -1.13 2.57
N TYR A 107 19.08 -1.28 1.27
CA TYR A 107 20.21 -2.09 0.81
C TYR A 107 21.55 -1.35 1.02
N GLU A 108 21.58 -0.03 0.75
CA GLU A 108 22.81 0.77 0.82
C GLU A 108 23.20 1.19 2.23
N LYS A 109 22.26 1.24 3.18
CA LYS A 109 22.48 1.67 4.56
C LYS A 109 22.97 0.52 5.44
N PRO A 110 24.23 0.51 5.91
CA PRO A 110 24.76 -0.58 6.74
C PRO A 110 24.02 -0.76 8.07
N GLU A 111 23.37 0.30 8.56
CA GLU A 111 22.55 0.28 9.77
C GLU A 111 21.13 -0.27 9.57
N ALA A 112 20.71 -0.53 8.32
CA ALA A 112 19.40 -1.06 8.03
C ALA A 112 19.30 -2.53 8.47
N GLN A 113 18.24 -2.85 9.24
CA GLN A 113 18.05 -4.20 9.77
C GLN A 113 16.59 -4.53 10.02
N GLY A 114 16.23 -5.80 9.86
CA GLY A 114 14.90 -6.32 10.14
C GLY A 114 13.85 -5.84 9.13
N ARG A 115 12.64 -5.53 9.61
CA ARG A 115 11.51 -5.16 8.76
C ARG A 115 11.41 -3.64 8.61
N TYR A 116 10.82 -3.16 7.53
CA TYR A 116 10.48 -1.75 7.29
C TYR A 116 9.08 -1.66 6.69
N ILE A 117 8.19 -0.91 7.33
CA ILE A 117 6.90 -0.56 6.72
C ILE A 117 7.14 0.54 5.69
N CYS A 118 6.57 0.37 4.49
CA CYS A 118 6.70 1.32 3.39
C CYS A 118 5.30 1.78 2.94
N THR A 119 4.74 2.73 3.68
CA THR A 119 3.49 3.41 3.34
C THR A 119 3.65 4.92 3.49
N SER A 120 3.12 5.70 2.55
CA SER A 120 3.21 7.17 2.60
C SER A 120 1.91 7.82 3.06
N HIS A 121 0.77 7.32 2.57
CA HIS A 121 -0.54 7.93 2.82
C HIS A 121 -1.51 6.94 3.42
N SER A 122 -2.32 7.40 4.37
CA SER A 122 -3.46 6.67 4.92
C SER A 122 -4.69 7.56 4.76
N VAL A 123 -5.56 7.20 3.82
CA VAL A 123 -6.63 8.06 3.30
C VAL A 123 -7.92 7.30 3.09
N HIS A 124 -9.04 8.01 3.17
CA HIS A 124 -10.34 7.45 2.83
C HIS A 124 -10.53 7.37 1.31
N VAL A 125 -11.38 6.46 0.85
CA VAL A 125 -11.77 6.41 -0.57
C VAL A 125 -12.35 7.74 -1.03
N LYS A 126 -13.16 8.41 -0.19
CA LYS A 126 -13.71 9.73 -0.52
C LYS A 126 -12.62 10.76 -0.84
N ASP A 127 -11.54 10.80 -0.06
CA ASP A 127 -10.45 11.77 -0.27
C ASP A 127 -9.72 11.50 -1.60
N ILE A 128 -9.54 10.23 -1.95
CA ILE A 128 -8.98 9.82 -3.25
C ILE A 128 -9.90 10.28 -4.38
N VAL A 129 -11.20 10.04 -4.24
CA VAL A 129 -12.21 10.44 -5.24
C VAL A 129 -12.25 11.96 -5.41
N ASP A 130 -12.19 12.73 -4.32
CA ASP A 130 -12.19 14.20 -4.38
C ASP A 130 -10.98 14.71 -5.18
N ILE A 131 -9.77 14.19 -4.92
CA ILE A 131 -8.57 14.53 -5.71
C ILE A 131 -8.74 14.17 -7.18
N LEU A 132 -9.20 12.94 -7.46
CA LEU A 132 -9.35 12.47 -8.84
C LEU A 132 -10.41 13.27 -9.59
N LYS A 133 -11.50 13.68 -8.93
CA LYS A 133 -12.59 14.45 -9.52
C LYS A 133 -12.16 15.86 -9.88
N ASP A 134 -11.31 16.47 -9.06
CA ASP A 134 -10.75 17.80 -9.34
C ASP A 134 -9.81 17.76 -10.56
N GLU A 135 -8.97 16.71 -10.66
CA GLU A 135 -8.01 16.54 -11.77
C GLU A 135 -8.64 15.99 -13.07
N TYR A 136 -9.65 15.12 -12.94
CA TYR A 136 -10.24 14.37 -14.05
C TYR A 136 -11.78 14.34 -14.02
N PRO A 137 -12.45 15.50 -14.12
CA PRO A 137 -13.90 15.62 -13.89
C PRO A 137 -14.79 14.87 -14.89
N SER A 138 -14.24 14.36 -16.00
CA SER A 138 -14.97 13.63 -17.03
C SER A 138 -15.29 12.18 -16.68
N TYR A 139 -14.65 11.61 -15.65
CA TYR A 139 -14.91 10.24 -15.21
C TYR A 139 -16.18 10.16 -14.36
N ASN A 140 -16.71 8.94 -14.22
CA ASN A 140 -17.88 8.68 -13.38
C ASN A 140 -17.43 8.32 -11.96
N TYR A 141 -17.73 9.21 -11.00
CA TYR A 141 -17.34 9.04 -9.60
C TYR A 141 -18.54 8.68 -8.72
N PRO A 142 -18.32 7.92 -7.63
CA PRO A 142 -19.35 7.71 -6.63
C PRO A 142 -19.88 9.01 -6.03
N LYS A 143 -21.20 9.05 -5.83
CA LYS A 143 -21.88 10.22 -5.26
C LYS A 143 -22.08 10.09 -3.75
N ASN A 144 -22.23 8.87 -3.26
CA ASN A 144 -22.46 8.56 -1.85
C ASN A 144 -21.38 7.63 -1.33
N PHE A 145 -21.10 7.76 -0.04
CA PHE A 145 -20.09 6.99 0.67
C PHE A 145 -20.70 6.48 1.98
N THR A 146 -20.40 5.24 2.35
CA THR A 146 -20.77 4.70 3.68
C THR A 146 -20.01 5.42 4.80
N ASP A 147 -20.48 5.28 6.04
CA ASP A 147 -19.71 5.73 7.20
C ASP A 147 -18.36 5.01 7.24
N GLY A 148 -17.28 5.79 7.23
CA GLY A 148 -15.93 5.27 7.15
C GLY A 148 -15.54 4.49 8.41
N GLN A 149 -14.76 3.41 8.24
CA GLN A 149 -14.15 2.72 9.36
C GLN A 149 -13.15 3.64 10.08
N GLN A 150 -12.96 3.47 11.40
CA GLN A 150 -11.91 4.21 12.12
C GLN A 150 -10.52 3.99 11.50
N LYS A 151 -9.77 5.09 11.37
CA LYS A 151 -8.40 5.08 10.88
C LYS A 151 -7.52 4.32 11.86
N LYS A 152 -7.04 3.15 11.46
CA LYS A 152 -5.92 2.50 12.15
C LYS A 152 -4.63 3.12 11.65
N GLU A 153 -3.93 3.86 12.48
CA GLU A 153 -2.65 4.45 12.08
C GLU A 153 -1.58 3.38 11.83
N MET A 154 -0.67 3.67 10.90
CA MET A 154 0.48 2.83 10.58
C MET A 154 1.66 3.76 10.37
N SER A 155 2.81 3.41 10.94
CA SER A 155 4.01 4.24 10.93
C SER A 155 5.05 3.69 9.96
N SER A 156 5.59 4.57 9.13
CA SER A 156 6.80 4.34 8.33
C SER A 156 7.99 5.10 8.93
N GLU A 157 7.91 5.51 10.21
CA GLU A 157 8.91 6.37 10.85
C GLU A 157 10.30 5.73 10.84
N LYS A 158 10.38 4.40 11.01
CA LYS A 158 11.66 3.67 10.95
C LYS A 158 12.34 3.86 9.60
N LEU A 159 11.58 3.81 8.51
CA LEU A 159 12.07 4.03 7.14
C LEU A 159 12.43 5.50 6.92
N GLN A 160 11.61 6.44 7.42
CA GLN A 160 11.90 7.88 7.35
C GLN A 160 13.17 8.27 8.11
N ARG A 161 13.46 7.63 9.26
CA ARG A 161 14.71 7.85 10.02
C ARG A 161 15.97 7.44 9.24
N LEU A 162 15.85 6.58 8.22
CA LEU A 162 16.96 6.28 7.29
C LEU A 162 17.15 7.35 6.20
N GLY A 163 16.26 8.35 6.13
CA GLY A 163 16.26 9.38 5.11
C GLY A 163 15.23 9.16 3.99
N TRP A 164 14.30 8.21 4.14
CA TRP A 164 13.24 8.01 3.16
C TRP A 164 12.23 9.15 3.18
N SER A 165 12.01 9.75 2.03
CA SER A 165 10.92 10.66 1.75
C SER A 165 9.96 10.02 0.74
N TYR A 166 8.78 10.61 0.60
CA TYR A 166 7.76 10.09 -0.30
C TYR A 166 7.02 11.20 -1.02
N ARG A 167 6.48 10.85 -2.18
CA ARG A 167 5.72 11.76 -3.05
C ARG A 167 4.36 12.10 -2.46
N SER A 168 3.80 13.21 -2.90
CA SER A 168 2.44 13.60 -2.48
C SER A 168 1.40 12.60 -3.02
N LEU A 169 0.25 12.51 -2.34
CA LEU A 169 -0.83 11.63 -2.80
C LEU A 169 -1.35 12.07 -4.18
N GLN A 170 -1.52 13.38 -4.39
CA GLN A 170 -1.98 13.94 -5.65
C GLN A 170 -1.03 13.60 -6.79
N GLU A 171 0.28 13.80 -6.62
CA GLU A 171 1.29 13.41 -7.61
C GLU A 171 1.21 11.91 -7.92
N THR A 172 1.14 11.06 -6.88
CA THR A 172 1.04 9.60 -7.05
C THR A 172 -0.19 9.22 -7.89
N LEU A 173 -1.35 9.82 -7.60
CA LEU A 173 -2.61 9.53 -8.29
C LEU A 173 -2.62 10.04 -9.74
N VAL A 174 -2.22 11.29 -9.96
CA VAL A 174 -2.15 11.91 -11.28
C VAL A 174 -1.18 11.15 -12.19
N ASP A 175 0.04 10.88 -11.70
CA ASP A 175 1.04 10.13 -12.46
C ASP A 175 0.59 8.70 -12.77
N SER A 176 -0.18 8.08 -11.86
CA SER A 176 -0.82 6.78 -12.13
C SER A 176 -1.78 6.89 -13.32
N VAL A 177 -2.74 7.82 -13.26
CA VAL A 177 -3.79 7.96 -14.29
C VAL A 177 -3.18 8.26 -15.66
N GLU A 178 -2.26 9.22 -15.74
CA GLU A 178 -1.60 9.58 -17.00
C GLU A 178 -0.77 8.43 -17.56
N SER A 179 -0.04 7.73 -16.70
CA SER A 179 0.71 6.55 -17.14
C SER A 179 -0.21 5.43 -17.63
N TYR A 180 -1.37 5.22 -16.98
CA TYR A 180 -2.29 4.16 -17.36
C TYR A 180 -2.97 4.46 -18.70
N LYS A 181 -3.35 5.72 -18.94
CA LYS A 181 -3.85 6.19 -20.26
C LYS A 181 -2.81 5.96 -21.35
N LYS A 182 -1.57 6.40 -21.12
CA LYS A 182 -0.47 6.25 -22.10
C LYS A 182 -0.18 4.78 -22.42
N ALA A 183 -0.35 3.89 -21.45
CA ALA A 183 -0.16 2.46 -21.63
C ALA A 183 -1.40 1.73 -22.20
N GLY A 184 -2.50 2.44 -22.50
CA GLY A 184 -3.75 1.83 -22.97
C GLY A 184 -4.45 0.97 -21.91
N LEU A 185 -4.16 1.20 -20.63
CA LEU A 185 -4.76 0.48 -19.50
C LEU A 185 -5.97 1.22 -18.93
N LEU A 186 -6.14 2.49 -19.28
CA LEU A 186 -7.26 3.34 -18.92
C LEU A 186 -7.69 4.10 -20.18
N ASP A 187 -9.00 4.20 -20.40
CA ASP A 187 -9.58 4.95 -21.52
C ASP A 187 -10.00 6.34 -21.05
#